data_AF-A0A948R3D3-F1
#
_entry.id   AF-A0A948R3D3-F1
#
_cell.length_a   1.000
_cell.length_b   1.000
_cell.length_c   1.000
_cell.angle_alpha   90.00
_cell.angle_beta   90.00
_cell.angle_gamma   90.00
#
_symmetry.space_group_name_H-M   'P 1'
#
loop_
_entity.id
_entity.type
_entity.pdbx_description
1 polymer ?
#
loop_
_entity_poly.entity_id
_entity_poly.type
_entity_poly.pdbx_seq_one_letter_code
_entity_poly.pdbx_strand_id
1 'polypeptide(L)' 'MTAEIINLRQARRAKARSDKAARAAQNRAEFGRSKTERRTSEHASSKLQRELDGARIDPTAPPAPSEDGGPGTPQ' A
#
# COMPACT_ATOMS: atom_id res chain seq x y z
N MET A 1 25.79 35.26 -34.04
CA MET A 1 24.79 34.42 -33.32
C MET A 1 24.13 33.52 -34.34
N THR A 2 24.26 32.21 -34.20
CA THR A 2 23.75 31.22 -35.17
C THR A 2 22.42 30.65 -34.68
N ALA A 3 21.35 30.85 -35.44
CA ALA A 3 20.05 30.25 -35.13
C ALA A 3 20.07 28.77 -35.52
N GLU A 4 19.76 27.91 -34.55
CA GLU A 4 19.71 26.47 -34.77
C GLU A 4 18.34 26.08 -35.34
N ILE A 5 18.31 25.55 -36.55
CA ILE A 5 17.07 25.16 -37.23
C ILE A 5 16.62 23.82 -36.65
N ILE A 6 15.69 23.86 -35.69
CA ILE A 6 15.13 22.65 -35.07
C ILE A 6 13.88 22.16 -35.79
N ASN A 7 13.77 20.83 -35.94
CA ASN A 7 12.58 20.22 -36.52
C ASN A 7 11.46 20.12 -35.48
N LEU A 8 10.50 21.04 -35.55
CA LEU A 8 9.38 21.09 -34.61
C LEU A 8 8.48 19.84 -34.66
N ARG A 9 8.41 19.11 -35.79
CA ARG A 9 7.64 17.86 -35.87
C ARG A 9 8.28 16.77 -35.01
N GLN A 10 9.59 16.64 -35.06
CA GLN A 10 10.33 15.68 -34.24
C GLN A 10 10.24 16.04 -32.75
N ALA A 11 10.39 17.33 -32.41
CA ALA A 11 10.24 17.83 -31.05
C ALA A 11 8.83 17.53 -30.48
N ARG A 12 7.77 17.81 -31.23
CA ARG A 12 6.38 17.48 -30.84
C ARG A 12 6.19 15.98 -30.63
N ARG A 13 6.74 15.15 -31.52
CA ARG A 13 6.64 13.68 -31.39
C ARG A 13 7.42 13.14 -30.19
N ALA A 14 8.55 13.76 -29.84
CA ALA A 14 9.30 13.42 -28.62
C ALA A 14 8.48 13.77 -27.37
N LYS A 15 7.91 14.98 -27.32
CA LYS A 15 7.04 15.41 -26.21
C LYS A 15 5.84 14.48 -26.04
N ALA A 16 5.11 14.18 -27.11
CA ALA A 16 3.95 13.28 -27.05
C ALA A 16 4.30 11.87 -26.55
N ARG A 17 5.49 11.34 -26.91
CA ARG A 17 5.96 10.05 -26.39
C ARG A 17 6.28 10.12 -24.89
N SER A 18 6.95 11.19 -24.46
CA SER A 18 7.24 11.44 -23.04
C SER A 18 5.96 11.52 -22.21
N ASP A 19 4.98 12.30 -22.67
CA ASP A 19 3.71 12.48 -21.97
C ASP A 19 2.94 11.15 -21.84
N LYS A 20 2.96 10.33 -22.90
CA LYS A 20 2.37 8.99 -22.88
C LYS A 20 3.08 8.06 -21.88
N ALA A 21 4.40 8.11 -21.82
CA ALA A 21 5.19 7.31 -20.89
C ALA A 21 4.92 7.71 -19.43
N ALA A 22 4.83 9.02 -19.15
CA ALA A 22 4.50 9.54 -17.82
C ALA A 22 3.11 9.08 -17.37
N ARG A 23 2.09 9.20 -18.24
CA ARG A 23 0.74 8.68 -17.95
C ARG A 23 0.74 7.17 -17.72
N ALA A 24 1.50 6.41 -18.50
CA ALA A 24 1.60 4.97 -18.31
C ALA A 24 2.33 4.58 -17.01
N ALA A 25 3.29 5.39 -16.54
CA ALA A 25 3.93 5.21 -15.24
C ALA A 25 2.95 5.52 -14.10
N GLN A 26 2.20 6.62 -14.22
CA GLN A 26 1.14 6.98 -13.28
C GLN A 26 0.06 5.88 -13.21
N ASN A 27 -0.43 5.41 -14.35
CA ASN A 27 -1.40 4.33 -14.39
C ASN A 27 -0.85 3.00 -13.83
N ARG A 28 0.45 2.73 -13.96
CA ARG A 28 1.09 1.56 -13.31
C ARG A 28 1.19 1.75 -11.80
N ALA A 29 1.45 2.96 -11.32
CA ALA A 29 1.44 3.23 -9.88
C ALA A 29 0.02 3.13 -9.30
N GLU A 30 -0.97 3.70 -10.00
CA GLU A 30 -2.37 3.75 -9.55
C GLU A 30 -3.08 2.40 -9.74
N PHE A 31 -2.87 1.74 -10.88
CA PHE A 31 -3.63 0.55 -11.31
C PHE A 31 -2.76 -0.68 -11.61
N GLY A 32 -1.44 -0.58 -11.50
CA GLY A 32 -0.53 -1.68 -11.84
C GLY A 32 -0.50 -2.81 -10.83
N ARG A 33 -1.16 -2.67 -9.68
CA ARG A 33 -1.43 -3.81 -8.80
C ARG A 33 -2.50 -4.68 -9.44
N SER A 34 -2.13 -5.91 -9.77
CA SER A 34 -3.08 -6.89 -10.32
C SER A 34 -4.23 -7.14 -9.33
N LYS A 35 -5.39 -7.57 -9.82
CA LYS A 35 -6.56 -7.88 -8.96
C LYS A 35 -6.21 -8.92 -7.89
N THR A 36 -5.31 -9.84 -8.21
CA THR A 36 -4.79 -10.86 -7.30
C THR A 36 -3.88 -10.27 -6.24
N GLU A 37 -2.96 -9.36 -6.60
CA GLU A 37 -2.09 -8.67 -5.63
C GLU A 37 -2.86 -7.77 -4.67
N ARG A 38 -3.84 -7.02 -5.18
CA ARG A 38 -4.78 -6.24 -4.34
C ARG A 38 -5.52 -7.16 -3.37
N ARG A 39 -6.06 -8.27 -3.92
CA ARG A 39 -6.59 -9.45 -3.21
C ARG A 39 -5.79 -9.79 -1.96
N THR A 40 -4.58 -10.26 -2.21
CA THR A 40 -3.66 -10.75 -1.19
C THR A 40 -3.28 -9.68 -0.19
N SER A 41 -3.02 -8.45 -0.66
CA SER A 41 -2.69 -7.31 0.20
C SER A 41 -3.84 -6.93 1.13
N GLU A 42 -5.08 -6.89 0.65
CA GLU A 42 -6.28 -6.59 1.45
C GLU A 42 -6.53 -7.67 2.50
N HIS A 43 -6.36 -8.95 2.13
CA HIS A 43 -6.46 -10.06 3.08
C HIS A 43 -5.37 -10.00 4.14
N ALA A 44 -4.13 -9.68 3.76
CA ALA A 44 -3.03 -9.51 4.71
C ALA A 44 -3.28 -8.35 5.66
N SER A 45 -3.73 -7.19 5.16
CA SER A 45 -4.04 -6.03 5.99
C SER A 45 -5.22 -6.29 6.93
N SER A 46 -6.26 -6.99 6.47
CA SER A 46 -7.41 -7.36 7.29
C SER A 46 -7.04 -8.31 8.43
N LYS A 47 -6.17 -9.30 8.17
CA LYS A 47 -5.65 -10.18 9.23
C LYS A 47 -4.86 -9.41 10.26
N LEU A 48 -3.93 -8.56 9.81
CA LEU A 48 -3.12 -7.74 10.70
C LEU A 48 -3.99 -6.80 11.55
N GLN A 49 -5.01 -6.17 10.96
CA GLN A 49 -5.95 -5.34 11.71
C GLN A 49 -6.68 -6.14 12.79
N ARG A 50 -7.19 -7.34 12.46
CA ARG A 50 -7.84 -8.20 13.45
C ARG A 50 -6.90 -8.64 14.58
N GLU A 51 -5.65 -8.94 14.26
CA GLU A 51 -4.63 -9.27 15.25
C GLU A 51 -4.34 -8.09 16.17
N LEU A 52 -4.18 -6.89 15.61
CA LEU A 52 -3.96 -5.66 16.37
C LEU A 52 -5.17 -5.29 17.24
N ASP A 53 -6.39 -5.44 16.71
CA ASP A 53 -7.63 -5.17 17.44
C ASP A 53 -7.82 -6.17 18.58
N GLY A 54 -7.51 -7.45 18.36
CA GLY A 54 -7.56 -8.48 19.41
C GLY A 54 -6.45 -8.33 20.47
N ALA A 55 -5.30 -7.76 20.09
CA ALA A 55 -4.20 -7.46 21.00
C ALA A 55 -4.32 -6.06 21.65
N ARG A 56 -5.38 -5.31 21.33
CA ARG A 56 -5.58 -3.95 21.85
C ARG A 56 -5.93 -4.01 23.34
N ILE A 57 -5.00 -3.53 24.16
CA ILE A 57 -5.24 -3.28 25.58
C ILE A 57 -5.61 -1.81 25.70
N ASP A 58 -6.89 -1.51 25.91
CA ASP A 58 -7.33 -0.13 26.12
C ASP A 58 -6.83 0.38 27.49
N PRO A 59 -6.00 1.44 27.53
CA PRO A 59 -5.38 1.93 28.77
C PRO A 59 -6.37 2.61 29.73
N THR A 60 -7.62 2.82 29.29
CA THR A 60 -8.72 3.40 30.08
C THR A 60 -9.79 2.38 30.46
N ALA A 61 -9.68 1.13 29.97
CA ALA A 61 -10.54 0.06 30.44
C ALA A 61 -10.07 -0.31 31.86
N PRO A 62 -10.99 -0.46 32.84
CA PRO A 62 -10.61 -1.02 34.14
C PRO A 62 -9.91 -2.36 33.87
N PRO A 63 -8.82 -2.68 34.60
CA PRO A 63 -8.14 -3.95 34.41
C PRO A 63 -9.18 -5.05 34.53
N ALA A 64 -9.32 -5.87 33.48
CA ALA A 64 -10.15 -7.06 33.56
C ALA A 64 -9.73 -7.85 34.81
N PRO A 65 -10.66 -8.37 35.61
CA PRO A 65 -10.30 -9.19 36.76
C PRO A 65 -9.40 -10.31 36.24
N SER A 66 -8.17 -10.33 36.75
CA SER A 66 -7.21 -11.39 36.54
C SER A 66 -7.76 -12.66 37.19
N GLU A 67 -8.52 -13.44 36.42
CA GLU A 67 -8.73 -14.85 36.72
C GLU A 67 -7.48 -15.61 36.26
N ASP A 68 -6.37 -15.39 36.97
CA ASP A 68 -5.23 -16.29 36.98
C ASP A 68 -5.61 -17.55 37.78
N GLY A 69 -6.59 -18.30 37.25
CA GLY A 69 -6.89 -19.67 37.66
C GLY A 69 -5.91 -20.61 37.00
N GLY A 70 -4.64 -20.59 37.44
CA GLY A 70 -3.64 -21.54 36.99
C GLY A 70 -4.10 -22.97 37.22
N PRO A 71 -3.93 -23.91 36.26
CA PRO A 71 -4.30 -25.29 36.49
C PRO A 71 -3.41 -25.86 37.59
N GLY A 72 -4.03 -26.18 38.73
CA GLY A 72 -3.38 -26.82 39.87
C GLY A 72 -2.68 -28.10 39.42
N THR A 73 -1.37 -28.13 39.59
CA THR A 73 -0.57 -29.34 39.44
C THR A 73 -0.80 -30.22 40.68
N PRO A 74 -1.37 -31.43 40.59
CA PRO A 74 -1.32 -32.37 41.70
C PRO A 74 0.09 -32.96 41.83
N GLN A 75 0.42 -33.32 43.07
CA GLN A 75 1.70 -33.85 43.55
C GLN A 75 2.25 -35.06 42.78
#